data_AF-A0AA37NWP3-F1
#
_entry.id   AF-A0AA37NWP3-F1
#
_cell.length_a   1.000
_cell.length_b   1.000
_cell.length_c   1.000
_cell.angle_alpha   90.00
_cell.angle_beta   90.00
_cell.angle_gamma   90.00
#
_symmetry.space_group_name_H-M   'P 1'
#
loop_
_entity.id
_entity.type
_entity.pdbx_description
1 polymer ?
#
loop_
_entity_poly.entity_id
_entity_poly.type
_entity_poly.pdbx_seq_one_letter_code
_entity_poly.pdbx_strand_id
1 'polypeptide(L)'
;MKTNAPAAQAAMLPPALREAVDAIYAAFQRHGAPTQMLDVCTACCMDEAMEREMRRLPLRRITTRHFYEYNSSAKGSEQPAEELLYFLPACWN
;
A
#
# COMPACT_ATOMS: atom_id res chain seq x y z
N MET A 1 29.36 -20.89 -0.21
CA MET A 1 29.15 -19.79 0.75
C MET A 1 29.01 -18.51 -0.05
N LYS A 2 27.78 -18.03 -0.29
CA LYS A 2 27.54 -16.75 -0.97
C LYS A 2 27.33 -15.71 0.12
N THR A 3 28.21 -14.72 0.15
CA THR A 3 28.17 -13.57 1.04
C THR A 3 26.97 -12.71 0.68
N ASN A 4 25.98 -12.63 1.57
CA ASN A 4 24.90 -11.66 1.47
C ASN A 4 25.43 -10.31 1.95
N ALA A 5 25.63 -9.39 1.00
CA ALA A 5 25.89 -7.99 1.31
C ALA A 5 24.71 -7.39 2.11
N PRO A 6 24.97 -6.50 3.08
CA PRO A 6 23.91 -5.94 3.92
C PRO A 6 23.00 -5.03 3.11
N ALA A 7 21.74 -5.00 3.55
CA ALA A 7 20.63 -4.22 3.03
C ALA A 7 21.06 -2.87 2.44
N ALA A 8 20.58 -2.63 1.22
CA ALA A 8 20.70 -1.39 0.49
C ALA A 8 20.56 -0.18 1.43
N GLN A 9 21.53 0.73 1.35
CA GLN A 9 21.36 2.11 1.77
C GLN A 9 19.99 2.58 1.26
N ALA A 10 19.07 2.89 2.17
CA ALA A 10 17.81 3.52 1.81
C ALA A 10 18.16 4.83 1.10
N ALA A 11 18.11 4.82 -0.23
CA ALA A 11 18.41 5.99 -1.03
C ALA A 11 17.40 7.07 -0.63
N MET A 12 17.88 8.10 0.05
CA MET A 12 17.05 9.20 0.49
C MET A 12 16.51 9.90 -0.76
N LEU A 13 15.18 9.95 -0.92
CA LEU A 13 14.54 10.56 -2.08
C LEU A 13 15.07 12.00 -2.27
N PRO A 14 15.43 12.42 -3.50
CA PRO A 14 15.76 13.79 -3.81
C PRO A 14 14.66 14.75 -3.30
N PRO A 15 15.00 15.98 -2.85
CA PRO A 15 14.02 16.90 -2.28
C PRO A 15 12.78 17.12 -3.16
N ALA A 16 12.98 17.38 -4.46
CA ALA A 16 11.88 17.58 -5.41
C ALA A 16 10.95 16.35 -5.53
N LEU A 17 11.49 15.13 -5.47
CA LEU A 17 10.69 13.90 -5.51
C LEU A 17 9.89 13.72 -4.22
N ARG A 18 10.49 14.07 -3.06
CA ARG A 18 9.78 14.03 -1.78
C ARG A 18 8.62 15.02 -1.73
N GLU A 19 8.83 16.24 -2.20
CA GLU A 19 7.78 17.26 -2.30
C GLU A 19 6.64 16.80 -3.21
N ALA A 20 6.95 16.20 -4.36
CA ALA A 20 5.94 15.64 -5.26
C ALA A 20 5.14 14.51 -4.59
N VAL A 21 5.80 13.60 -3.88
CA VAL A 21 5.13 12.55 -3.09
C VAL A 21 4.22 13.19 -2.03
N ASP A 22 4.72 14.14 -1.26
CA ASP A 22 3.92 14.80 -0.21
C ASP A 22 2.71 15.55 -0.80
N ALA A 23 2.84 16.17 -1.97
CA ALA A 23 1.74 16.80 -2.69
C ALA A 23 0.67 15.78 -3.13
N ILE A 24 1.07 14.60 -3.59
CA ILE A 24 0.14 13.51 -3.92
C ILE A 24 -0.63 13.08 -2.66
N TYR A 25 0.06 12.81 -1.54
CA TYR A 25 -0.63 12.46 -0.29
C TYR A 25 -1.60 13.55 0.17
N ALA A 26 -1.24 14.83 0.03
CA ALA A 26 -2.11 15.94 0.37
C ALA A 26 -3.36 16.03 -0.53
N ALA A 27 -3.21 15.75 -1.83
CA ALA A 27 -4.33 15.76 -2.78
C ALA A 27 -5.40 14.71 -2.45
N PHE A 28 -4.99 13.55 -1.91
CA PHE A 28 -5.87 12.44 -1.59
C PHE A 28 -6.29 12.39 -0.10
N GLN A 29 -5.87 13.34 0.73
CA GLN A 29 -6.09 13.32 2.19
C GLN A 29 -7.56 13.24 2.64
N ARG A 30 -8.52 13.56 1.75
CA ARG A 30 -9.96 13.49 2.02
C ARG A 30 -10.51 12.07 1.91
N HIS A 31 -9.77 11.15 1.30
CA HIS A 31 -10.12 9.74 1.20
C HIS A 31 -9.60 9.04 2.46
N GLY A 32 -10.54 8.61 3.30
CA GLY A 32 -10.22 7.90 4.55
C GLY A 32 -9.92 6.42 4.32
N ALA A 33 -9.38 5.77 5.35
CA ALA A 33 -9.16 4.33 5.33
C ALA A 33 -10.48 3.57 5.06
N PRO A 34 -10.45 2.47 4.28
CA PRO A 34 -11.65 1.68 4.01
C PRO A 34 -12.33 1.24 5.31
N THR A 35 -13.65 1.32 5.36
CA THR A 35 -14.42 0.83 6.53
C THR A 35 -14.90 -0.60 6.32
N GLN A 36 -15.16 -0.97 5.07
CA GLN A 36 -15.52 -2.31 4.62
C GLN A 36 -14.28 -3.18 4.41
N MET A 37 -14.47 -4.50 4.29
CA MET A 37 -13.39 -5.40 3.88
C MET A 37 -12.83 -4.96 2.52
N LEU A 38 -11.52 -5.10 2.37
CA LEU A 38 -10.86 -4.85 1.09
C LEU A 38 -11.34 -5.86 0.03
N ASP A 39 -11.39 -5.45 -1.23
CA ASP A 39 -11.66 -6.33 -2.36
C ASP A 39 -10.43 -7.20 -2.67
N VAL A 40 -10.23 -8.21 -1.82
CA VAL A 40 -9.12 -9.17 -1.85
C VAL A 40 -9.65 -10.56 -1.52
N CYS A 41 -9.09 -11.59 -2.15
CA CYS A 41 -9.36 -12.97 -1.78
C CYS A 41 -8.60 -13.35 -0.49
N THR A 42 -9.33 -13.47 0.62
CA THR A 42 -8.75 -13.94 1.89
C THR A 42 -8.75 -15.46 2.08
N ALA A 43 -9.36 -16.21 1.15
CA ALA A 43 -9.42 -17.65 1.23
C ALA A 43 -8.10 -18.33 0.83
N CYS A 44 -7.32 -17.72 -0.07
CA CYS A 44 -6.07 -18.31 -0.54
C CYS A 44 -4.98 -17.31 -0.95
N CYS A 45 -5.29 -16.04 -1.22
CA CYS A 45 -4.31 -15.11 -1.75
C CYS A 45 -3.66 -14.21 -0.70
N MET A 46 -4.43 -13.73 0.27
CA MET A 46 -3.97 -12.77 1.27
C MET A 46 -4.51 -13.16 2.64
N ASP A 47 -3.66 -13.17 3.66
CA ASP A 47 -4.10 -13.48 5.02
C ASP A 47 -5.14 -12.46 5.53
N GLU A 48 -6.21 -12.94 6.18
CA GLU A 48 -7.22 -12.07 6.81
C GLU A 48 -6.61 -11.07 7.81
N ALA A 49 -5.52 -11.45 8.47
CA ALA A 49 -4.78 -10.58 9.38
C ALA A 49 -4.14 -9.41 8.62
N MET A 50 -3.59 -9.66 7.43
CA MET A 50 -3.00 -8.64 6.56
C MET A 50 -4.07 -7.68 6.03
N GLU A 51 -5.23 -8.20 5.59
CA GLU A 51 -6.35 -7.35 5.12
C GLU A 51 -6.73 -6.35 6.23
N ARG A 52 -6.93 -6.88 7.43
CA ARG A 52 -7.33 -6.09 8.59
C ARG A 52 -6.26 -5.09 9.01
N GLU A 53 -5.00 -5.47 8.90
CA GLU A 53 -3.86 -4.58 9.15
C GLU A 53 -3.85 -3.42 8.15
N MET A 54 -3.93 -3.71 6.84
CA MET A 54 -3.94 -2.70 5.79
C MET A 54 -5.09 -1.70 5.93
N ARG A 55 -6.26 -2.19 6.36
CA ARG A 55 -7.43 -1.35 6.56
C ARG A 55 -7.32 -0.39 7.76
N ARG A 56 -6.44 -0.69 8.73
CA ARG A 56 -6.33 0.06 9.98
C ARG A 56 -5.06 0.91 10.07
N LEU A 57 -4.03 0.55 9.34
CA LEU A 57 -2.79 1.31 9.35
C LEU A 57 -2.98 2.68 8.69
N PRO A 58 -2.35 3.74 9.24
CA PRO A 58 -2.19 4.99 8.51
C PRO A 58 -1.51 4.71 7.17
N LEU A 59 -1.97 5.34 6.08
CA LEU A 59 -1.48 5.04 4.72
C LEU A 59 0.05 5.05 4.59
N ARG A 60 0.74 6.00 5.23
CA ARG A 60 2.23 6.08 5.23
C ARG A 60 2.95 4.95 5.99
N ARG A 61 2.22 4.09 6.68
CA ARG A 61 2.73 2.90 7.39
C ARG A 61 2.48 1.61 6.61
N ILE A 62 1.71 1.66 5.52
CA ILE A 62 1.57 0.55 4.59
C ILE A 62 2.94 0.34 3.92
N THR A 63 3.42 -0.89 3.95
CA THR A 63 4.75 -1.27 3.44
C THR A 63 4.64 -1.95 2.08
N THR A 64 5.77 -2.11 1.40
CA THR A 64 5.85 -2.88 0.14
C THR A 64 5.29 -4.30 0.28
N ARG A 65 5.44 -4.95 1.44
CA ARG A 65 4.84 -6.29 1.69
C ARG A 65 3.31 -6.24 1.62
N HIS A 66 2.71 -5.22 2.24
CA HIS A 66 1.25 -5.06 2.23
C HIS A 66 0.74 -4.90 0.80
N PHE A 67 1.38 -4.03 0.00
CA PHE A 67 0.99 -3.84 -1.39
C PHE A 67 1.27 -5.05 -2.28
N TYR A 68 2.34 -5.81 -2.00
CA TYR A 68 2.61 -7.06 -2.71
C TYR A 68 1.46 -8.05 -2.55
N GLU A 69 1.03 -8.31 -1.31
CA GLU A 69 -0.09 -9.22 -1.01
C GLU A 69 -1.40 -8.70 -1.60
N TYR A 70 -1.70 -7.41 -1.38
CA TYR A 70 -2.92 -6.77 -1.88
C TYR A 70 -3.02 -6.82 -3.41
N ASN A 71 -1.96 -6.43 -4.13
CA ASN A 71 -1.95 -6.40 -5.59
C ASN A 71 -1.90 -7.79 -6.23
N SER A 72 -1.34 -8.77 -5.52
CA SER A 72 -1.27 -10.16 -6.01
C SER A 72 -2.53 -10.96 -5.69
N SER A 73 -3.43 -10.41 -4.88
CA SER A 73 -4.70 -11.08 -4.55
C SER A 73 -5.65 -11.14 -5.72
N ALA A 74 -6.45 -12.21 -5.79
CA ALA A 74 -7.63 -12.22 -6.65
C ALA A 74 -8.63 -11.18 -6.13
N LYS A 75 -9.26 -10.43 -7.05
CA LYS A 75 -10.17 -9.33 -6.76
C LYS A 75 -11.44 -9.47 -7.59
N GLY A 76 -12.48 -8.70 -7.26
CA GLY A 76 -13.65 -8.53 -8.10
C GLY A 76 -13.30 -7.95 -9.49
N SER A 77 -14.24 -8.09 -10.43
CA SER A 77 -14.14 -7.45 -11.75
C SER A 77 -14.14 -5.92 -11.66
N GLU A 78 -14.76 -5.38 -10.61
CA GLU A 78 -14.83 -3.96 -10.30
C GLU A 78 -14.40 -3.75 -8.85
N GLN A 79 -13.30 -3.02 -8.66
CA GLN A 79 -12.80 -2.66 -7.33
C GLN A 79 -13.53 -1.43 -6.80
N PRO A 80 -13.83 -1.36 -5.49
CA PRO A 80 -14.44 -0.19 -4.88
C PRO A 80 -13.59 1.08 -5.09
N ALA A 81 -14.20 2.15 -5.58
CA ALA A 81 -13.49 3.39 -5.89
C ALA A 81 -12.86 4.03 -4.63
N GLU A 82 -13.53 3.95 -3.49
CA GLU A 82 -13.03 4.43 -2.20
C GLU A 82 -11.75 3.73 -1.74
N GLU A 83 -11.65 2.43 -1.99
CA GLU A 83 -10.45 1.63 -1.68
C GLU A 83 -9.28 2.07 -2.56
N LEU A 84 -9.52 2.17 -3.87
CA LEU A 84 -8.51 2.64 -4.82
C LEU A 84 -8.03 4.06 -4.48
N LEU A 85 -8.96 4.99 -4.24
CA LEU A 85 -8.64 6.38 -3.93
C LEU A 85 -7.87 6.52 -2.61
N TYR A 86 -8.11 5.65 -1.63
CA TYR A 86 -7.30 5.65 -0.40
C TYR A 86 -5.87 5.15 -0.65
N PHE A 87 -5.68 4.06 -1.39
CA PHE A 87 -4.37 3.43 -1.55
C PHE A 87 -3.49 4.03 -2.66
N LEU A 88 -4.09 4.72 -3.64
CA LEU A 88 -3.41 5.30 -4.81
C LEU A 88 -2.11 6.09 -4.48
N PRO A 89 -2.06 6.95 -3.44
CA PRO A 89 -0.84 7.68 -3.09
C PRO A 89 0.35 6.81 -2.71
N ALA A 90 0.11 5.55 -2.34
CA ALA A 90 1.13 4.65 -1.80
C ALA A 90 1.47 3.46 -2.72
N CYS A 91 0.70 3.22 -3.80
CA CYS A 91 0.95 2.11 -4.74
C CYS A 91 2.29 2.17 -5.49
N TRP A 92 2.98 3.32 -5.49
CA TRP A 92 4.21 3.57 -6.26
C TRP A 92 5.48 3.65 -5.41
N ASN A 93 5.39 3.33 -4.11
CA ASN A 93 6.48 3.48 -3.14
C ASN A 93 7.10 2.13 -2.76
#